data_AF-A0A357TCZ1-F1
#
_entry.id   AF-A0A357TCZ1-F1
#
_cell.length_a   1.000
_cell.length_b   1.000
_cell.length_c   1.000
_cell.angle_alpha   90.00
_cell.angle_beta   90.00
_cell.angle_gamma   90.00
#
_symmetry.space_group_name_H-M   'P 1'
#
loop_
_entity.id
_entity.type
_entity.pdbx_description
1 polymer ?
#
loop_
_entity_poly.entity_id
_entity_poly.type
_entity_poly.pdbx_seq_one_letter_code
_entity_poly.pdbx_strand_id
1 'polypeptide(L)'
;MQPQLLSWKESLKKLNEDLMKFEKWLFLTTSGVLFSEKPAELVMFREKRFGIKLDVQLERARYLGMLWGLGFFEVYRDNRGVRAIIYNHSRVNGALKKIKNMPFFIKVGYGENLTAEQFFGKLRAKWEQSGRIPHEIAVVLGYPIKDIVGYLKMTSIEYRGTCGWKMYGNLEQSMRIKRKYDRAKEIALKFLQES
;
A
#
# COMPACT_ATOMS: atom_id res chain seq x y z
N MET A 1 13.05 0.32 -17.58
CA MET A 1 11.68 0.65 -17.07
C MET A 1 10.68 -0.21 -17.85
N GLN A 2 9.55 -0.62 -17.26
CA GLN A 2 8.55 -1.41 -17.98
C GLN A 2 7.89 -0.61 -19.12
N PRO A 3 7.65 -1.18 -20.32
CA PRO A 3 7.11 -0.45 -21.48
C PRO A 3 5.78 0.28 -21.21
N GLN A 4 4.89 -0.32 -20.40
CA GLN A 4 3.62 0.28 -20.02
C GLN A 4 3.78 1.61 -19.25
N LEU A 5 4.84 1.76 -18.45
CA LEU A 5 5.07 2.98 -17.67
C LEU A 5 5.56 4.12 -18.57
N LEU A 6 6.34 3.79 -19.61
CA LEU A 6 6.76 4.77 -20.62
C LEU A 6 5.56 5.25 -21.43
N SER A 7 4.73 4.32 -21.91
CA SER A 7 3.50 4.66 -22.64
C SER A 7 2.54 5.51 -21.79
N TRP A 8 2.35 5.15 -20.52
CA TRP A 8 1.58 5.95 -19.58
C TRP A 8 2.15 7.37 -19.42
N LYS A 9 3.46 7.50 -19.21
CA LYS A 9 4.11 8.80 -19.02
C LYS A 9 3.92 9.71 -20.23
N GLU A 10 4.05 9.18 -21.45
CA GLU A 10 3.78 9.94 -22.68
C GLU A 10 2.31 10.40 -22.77
N SER A 11 1.38 9.59 -22.28
CA SER A 11 -0.05 9.94 -22.27
C SER A 11 -0.38 11.14 -21.38
N LEU A 12 0.46 11.45 -20.38
CA LEU A 12 0.24 12.58 -19.47
C LEU A 12 0.13 13.92 -20.20
N LYS A 13 0.81 14.08 -21.34
CA LYS A 13 0.79 15.30 -22.18
C LYS A 13 -0.60 15.60 -22.77
N LYS A 14 -1.48 14.60 -22.81
CA LYS A 14 -2.84 14.69 -23.37
C LYS A 14 -3.91 14.93 -22.32
N LEU A 15 -3.55 14.91 -21.03
CA LEU A 15 -4.50 15.06 -19.93
C LEU A 15 -4.68 16.54 -19.58
N ASN A 16 -5.87 16.88 -19.06
CA ASN A 16 -6.04 18.16 -18.38
C ASN A 16 -5.18 18.20 -17.10
N GLU A 17 -4.99 19.41 -16.57
CA GLU A 17 -4.07 19.66 -15.45
C GLU A 17 -4.44 18.85 -14.20
N ASP A 18 -5.72 18.76 -13.87
CA ASP A 18 -6.23 18.05 -12.69
C ASP A 18 -5.98 16.55 -12.78
N LEU A 19 -6.28 15.93 -13.92
CA LEU A 19 -6.01 14.51 -14.18
C LEU A 19 -4.51 14.25 -14.16
N MET A 20 -3.71 15.08 -14.83
CA MET A 20 -2.25 14.93 -14.81
C MET A 20 -1.68 14.98 -13.38
N LYS A 21 -2.15 15.92 -12.54
CA LYS A 21 -1.75 16.02 -11.12
C LYS A 21 -2.16 14.78 -10.34
N PHE A 22 -3.38 14.29 -10.54
CA PHE A 22 -3.88 13.07 -9.90
C PHE A 22 -3.02 11.85 -10.26
N GLU A 23 -2.73 11.63 -11.54
CA GLU A 23 -1.98 10.45 -11.98
C GLU A 23 -0.53 10.48 -11.51
N LYS A 24 0.14 11.64 -11.60
CA LYS A 24 1.50 11.83 -11.06
C LYS A 24 1.53 11.57 -9.55
N TRP A 25 0.54 12.08 -8.81
CA TRP A 25 0.44 11.80 -7.38
C TRP A 25 0.24 10.32 -7.10
N LEU A 26 -0.65 9.64 -7.84
CA LEU A 26 -0.92 8.22 -7.64
C LEU A 26 0.34 7.40 -7.90
N PHE A 27 1.03 7.67 -9.01
CA PHE A 27 2.28 7.01 -9.37
C PHE A 27 3.37 7.17 -8.30
N LEU A 28 3.55 8.39 -7.77
CA LEU A 28 4.47 8.64 -6.67
C LEU A 28 4.05 7.91 -5.38
N THR A 29 2.75 7.86 -5.10
CA THR A 29 2.21 7.17 -3.92
C THR A 29 2.44 5.67 -4.02
N THR A 30 2.25 5.07 -5.20
CA THR A 30 2.42 3.63 -5.43
C THR A 30 3.86 3.25 -5.79
N SER A 31 4.79 4.20 -5.83
CA SER A 31 6.19 3.97 -6.21
C SER A 31 6.87 2.88 -5.38
N GLY A 32 6.57 2.77 -4.09
CA GLY A 32 7.07 1.69 -3.24
C GLY A 32 6.68 0.31 -3.78
N VAL A 33 5.44 0.17 -4.28
CA VAL A 33 4.98 -1.09 -4.89
C VAL A 33 5.59 -1.27 -6.29
N LEU A 34 5.74 -0.22 -7.08
CA LEU A 34 6.28 -0.30 -8.44
C LEU A 34 7.79 -0.62 -8.47
N PHE A 35 8.58 0.06 -7.65
CA PHE A 35 10.05 0.11 -7.75
C PHE A 35 10.78 -0.48 -6.54
N SER A 36 10.06 -1.07 -5.58
CA SER A 36 10.68 -1.87 -4.51
C SER A 36 9.93 -3.19 -4.32
N GLU A 37 10.28 -3.93 -3.27
CA GLU A 37 9.63 -5.18 -2.89
C GLU A 37 8.39 -4.96 -1.98
N LYS A 38 7.88 -3.72 -1.88
CA LYS A 38 6.68 -3.44 -1.07
C LYS A 38 5.48 -4.24 -1.61
N PRO A 39 4.73 -4.98 -0.77
CA PRO A 39 3.60 -5.76 -1.25
C PRO A 39 2.41 -4.89 -1.67
N ALA A 40 2.07 -3.89 -0.86
CA ALA A 40 0.93 -3.01 -1.09
C ALA A 40 1.11 -1.61 -0.49
N GLU A 41 0.31 -0.66 -0.95
CA GLU A 41 0.17 0.69 -0.42
C GLU A 41 -1.29 0.96 -0.06
N LEU A 42 -1.53 1.58 1.10
CA LEU A 42 -2.85 2.07 1.49
C LEU A 42 -2.99 3.53 1.05
N VAL A 43 -3.95 3.80 0.17
CA VAL A 43 -4.17 5.11 -0.44
C VAL A 43 -5.52 5.67 0.00
N MET A 44 -5.54 6.93 0.44
CA MET A 44 -6.75 7.66 0.79
C MET A 44 -7.15 8.61 -0.34
N PHE A 45 -8.30 8.33 -0.96
CA PHE A 45 -8.93 9.16 -1.97
C PHE A 45 -9.95 10.08 -1.31
N ARG A 46 -9.94 11.36 -1.68
CA ARG A 46 -10.80 12.40 -1.10
C ARG A 46 -11.38 13.26 -2.22
N GLU A 47 -12.65 13.60 -2.10
CA GLU A 47 -13.39 14.41 -3.09
C GLU A 47 -12.63 15.68 -3.50
N LYS A 48 -12.16 16.44 -2.50
CA LYS A 48 -11.67 17.82 -2.71
C LYS A 48 -10.18 17.92 -3.06
N ARG A 49 -9.50 16.83 -3.44
CA ARG A 49 -8.03 16.85 -3.59
C ARG A 49 -7.53 17.37 -4.95
N PHE A 50 -8.22 17.04 -6.04
CA PHE A 50 -7.72 17.26 -7.40
C PHE A 50 -8.73 17.93 -8.33
N GLY A 51 -9.80 18.55 -7.82
CA GLY A 51 -10.88 19.07 -8.69
C GLY A 51 -11.71 17.98 -9.41
N ILE A 52 -11.40 16.70 -9.17
CA ILE A 52 -12.02 15.55 -9.81
C ILE A 52 -12.95 14.85 -8.82
N LYS A 53 -14.16 14.49 -9.27
CA LYS A 53 -15.12 13.69 -8.48
C LYS A 53 -14.49 12.40 -7.96
N LEU A 54 -14.85 11.98 -6.76
CA LEU A 54 -14.26 10.81 -6.10
C LEU A 54 -14.40 9.53 -6.94
N ASP A 55 -15.55 9.29 -7.55
CA ASP A 55 -15.76 8.08 -8.36
C ASP A 55 -14.86 8.04 -9.60
N VAL A 56 -14.64 9.20 -10.24
CA VAL A 56 -13.70 9.33 -11.37
C VAL A 56 -12.27 9.07 -10.90
N GLN A 57 -11.88 9.53 -9.70
CA GLN A 57 -10.57 9.19 -9.12
C GLN A 57 -10.41 7.69 -8.92
N LEU A 58 -11.43 6.99 -8.41
CA LEU A 58 -11.38 5.55 -8.13
C LEU A 58 -11.33 4.71 -9.41
N GLU A 59 -12.16 5.04 -10.40
CA GLU A 59 -12.13 4.41 -11.73
C GLU A 59 -10.77 4.60 -12.39
N ARG A 60 -10.24 5.83 -12.35
CA ARG A 60 -8.93 6.13 -12.91
C ARG A 60 -7.82 5.40 -12.18
N ALA A 61 -7.86 5.32 -10.85
CA ALA A 61 -6.90 4.56 -10.06
C ALA A 61 -6.93 3.05 -10.36
N ARG A 62 -8.13 2.48 -10.55
CA ARG A 62 -8.30 1.07 -10.95
C ARG A 62 -7.71 0.80 -12.33
N TYR A 63 -7.99 1.68 -13.30
CA TYR A 63 -7.43 1.62 -14.64
C TYR A 63 -5.89 1.70 -14.62
N LEU A 64 -5.33 2.68 -13.91
CA LEU A 64 -3.88 2.85 -13.78
C LEU A 64 -3.22 1.67 -13.06
N GLY A 65 -3.86 1.14 -12.01
CA GLY A 65 -3.42 -0.07 -11.35
C GLY A 65 -3.25 -1.21 -12.35
N MET A 66 -4.29 -1.51 -13.12
CA MET A 66 -4.24 -2.54 -14.16
C MET A 66 -3.15 -2.26 -15.20
N LEU A 67 -3.06 -1.02 -15.69
CA LEU A 67 -2.04 -0.59 -16.65
C LEU A 67 -0.62 -0.80 -16.12
N TRP A 68 -0.38 -0.57 -14.83
CA TRP A 68 0.91 -0.73 -14.18
C TRP A 68 1.17 -2.15 -13.64
N GLY A 69 0.26 -3.10 -13.88
CA GLY A 69 0.38 -4.48 -13.39
C GLY A 69 0.17 -4.61 -11.87
N LEU A 70 -0.63 -3.72 -11.29
CA LEU A 70 -1.03 -3.70 -9.88
C LEU A 70 -2.53 -3.99 -9.73
N GLY A 71 -2.90 -4.60 -8.62
CA GLY A 71 -4.29 -4.75 -8.18
C GLY A 71 -4.79 -3.50 -7.45
N PHE A 72 -6.11 -3.35 -7.41
CA PHE A 72 -6.81 -2.28 -6.69
C PHE A 72 -7.98 -2.86 -5.90
N PHE A 73 -8.05 -2.58 -4.60
CA PHE A 73 -9.12 -3.05 -3.72
C PHE A 73 -9.59 -1.94 -2.77
N GLU A 74 -10.87 -1.54 -2.85
CA GLU A 74 -11.46 -0.61 -1.89
C GLU A 74 -11.64 -1.32 -0.54
N VAL A 75 -10.90 -0.93 0.49
CA VAL A 75 -10.93 -1.64 1.78
C VAL A 75 -11.87 -0.97 2.78
N TYR A 76 -12.15 0.32 2.65
CA TYR A 76 -13.04 1.04 3.55
C TYR A 76 -13.53 2.36 2.96
N ARG A 77 -14.76 2.76 3.27
CA ARG A 77 -15.35 4.04 2.88
C ARG A 77 -16.02 4.70 4.08
N ASP A 78 -15.75 5.98 4.29
CA ASP A 78 -16.43 6.82 5.28
C ASP A 78 -16.66 8.23 4.72
N ASN A 79 -17.20 9.12 5.55
CA ASN A 79 -17.43 10.53 5.21
C ASN A 79 -16.14 11.32 4.87
N ARG A 80 -14.95 10.79 5.17
CA ARG A 80 -13.66 11.42 4.83
C ARG A 80 -13.15 10.97 3.46
N GLY A 81 -13.76 9.96 2.86
CA GLY A 81 -13.42 9.43 1.54
C GLY A 81 -13.23 7.91 1.52
N VAL A 82 -12.42 7.43 0.57
CA VAL A 82 -12.19 6.00 0.33
C VAL A 82 -10.76 5.63 0.62
N ARG A 83 -10.57 4.54 1.37
CA ARG A 83 -9.30 3.85 1.51
C ARG A 83 -9.28 2.68 0.55
N ALA A 84 -8.31 2.68 -0.35
CA ALA A 84 -8.06 1.56 -1.24
C ALA A 84 -6.62 1.07 -1.09
N ILE A 85 -6.45 -0.23 -1.30
CA ILE A 85 -5.16 -0.90 -1.32
C ILE A 85 -4.75 -1.07 -2.78
N ILE A 86 -3.57 -0.55 -3.13
CA ILE A 86 -2.93 -0.79 -4.43
C ILE A 86 -1.77 -1.75 -4.20
N TYR A 87 -1.76 -2.88 -4.90
CA TYR A 87 -0.92 -4.01 -4.50
C TYR A 87 -0.35 -4.81 -5.66
N ASN A 88 0.74 -5.52 -5.38
CA ASN A 88 1.23 -6.57 -6.24
C ASN A 88 0.75 -7.94 -5.72
N HIS A 89 -0.01 -8.68 -6.54
CA HIS A 89 -0.65 -9.94 -6.14
C HIS A 89 0.36 -10.95 -5.57
N SER A 90 1.44 -11.22 -6.30
CA SER A 90 2.45 -12.21 -5.91
C SER A 90 3.15 -11.85 -4.60
N ARG A 91 3.45 -10.57 -4.39
CA ARG A 91 4.11 -10.11 -3.15
C ARG A 91 3.19 -10.16 -1.95
N VAL A 92 1.91 -9.79 -2.11
CA VAL A 92 0.92 -9.92 -1.03
C VAL A 92 0.75 -11.38 -0.65
N ASN A 93 0.51 -12.26 -1.63
CA ASN A 93 0.38 -13.70 -1.38
C ASN A 93 1.65 -14.27 -0.71
N GLY A 94 2.83 -13.82 -1.13
CA GLY A 94 4.10 -14.18 -0.50
C GLY A 94 4.23 -13.70 0.95
N ALA A 95 3.76 -12.49 1.27
CA ALA A 95 3.73 -11.97 2.64
C ALA A 95 2.77 -12.76 3.53
N LEU A 96 1.57 -13.08 3.03
CA LEU A 96 0.57 -13.88 3.74
C LEU A 96 1.08 -15.31 4.03
N LYS A 97 1.77 -15.94 3.07
CA LYS A 97 2.40 -17.26 3.28
C LYS A 97 3.43 -17.26 4.41
N LYS A 98 4.12 -16.14 4.68
CA LYS A 98 5.11 -16.06 5.77
C LYS A 98 4.47 -15.99 7.15
N ILE A 99 3.24 -15.48 7.25
CA ILE A 99 2.56 -15.27 8.53
C ILE A 99 1.54 -16.36 8.88
N LYS A 100 1.12 -17.20 7.92
CA LYS A 100 0.00 -18.16 8.10
C LYS A 100 0.17 -19.13 9.28
N ASN A 101 1.40 -19.49 9.63
CA ASN A 101 1.68 -20.42 10.72
C ASN A 101 1.98 -19.71 12.05
N MET A 102 1.91 -18.37 12.09
CA MET A 102 2.21 -17.62 13.31
C MET A 102 0.98 -17.61 14.24
N PRO A 103 1.12 -17.94 15.54
CA PRO A 103 0.00 -18.07 16.46
C PRO A 103 -0.96 -16.87 16.50
N PHE A 104 -0.43 -15.65 16.42
CA PHE A 104 -1.25 -14.44 16.35
C PHE A 104 -2.19 -14.44 15.15
N PHE A 105 -1.62 -14.67 13.96
CA PHE A 105 -2.34 -14.58 12.70
C PHE A 105 -3.36 -15.72 12.58
N ILE A 106 -3.06 -16.90 13.12
CA ILE A 106 -4.04 -17.97 13.29
C ILE A 106 -5.20 -17.49 14.16
N LYS A 107 -4.91 -16.94 15.35
CA LYS A 107 -5.93 -16.47 16.32
C LYS A 107 -6.85 -15.39 15.73
N VAL A 108 -6.34 -14.53 14.85
CA VAL A 108 -7.13 -13.46 14.21
C VAL A 108 -7.72 -13.85 12.83
N GLY A 109 -7.69 -15.14 12.46
CA GLY A 109 -8.40 -15.68 11.29
C GLY A 109 -7.61 -15.72 9.97
N TYR A 110 -6.27 -15.70 10.04
CA TYR A 110 -5.34 -15.71 8.91
C TYR A 110 -4.42 -16.96 8.89
N GLY A 111 -4.88 -18.08 9.48
CA GLY A 111 -4.15 -19.36 9.50
C GLY A 111 -4.20 -20.15 8.19
N GLU A 112 -5.04 -19.74 7.24
CA GLU A 112 -5.28 -20.42 5.97
C GLU A 112 -4.39 -19.87 4.85
N ASN A 113 -4.27 -20.60 3.75
CA ASN A 113 -3.66 -20.08 2.52
C ASN A 113 -4.63 -19.10 1.84
N LEU A 114 -4.57 -17.83 2.22
CA LEU A 114 -5.43 -16.79 1.66
C LEU A 114 -4.83 -16.16 0.40
N THR A 115 -5.70 -15.83 -0.55
CA THR A 115 -5.36 -14.87 -1.62
C THR A 115 -5.37 -13.45 -1.07
N ALA A 116 -4.74 -12.53 -1.80
CA ALA A 116 -4.76 -11.10 -1.51
C ALA A 116 -6.20 -10.57 -1.33
N GLU A 117 -7.10 -10.93 -2.24
CA GLU A 117 -8.49 -10.49 -2.25
C GLU A 117 -9.27 -11.03 -1.06
N GLN A 118 -9.07 -12.30 -0.69
CA GLN A 118 -9.67 -12.89 0.51
C GLN A 118 -9.18 -12.18 1.78
N PHE A 119 -7.88 -11.90 1.86
CA PHE A 119 -7.32 -11.15 2.99
C PHE A 119 -7.91 -9.73 3.07
N PHE A 120 -8.01 -9.01 1.95
CA PHE A 120 -8.59 -7.66 1.92
C PHE A 120 -10.10 -7.67 2.21
N GLY A 121 -10.84 -8.70 1.80
CA GLY A 121 -12.23 -8.89 2.18
C GLY A 121 -12.39 -9.06 3.69
N LYS A 122 -11.54 -9.88 4.33
CA LYS A 122 -11.51 -10.02 5.80
C LYS A 122 -11.14 -8.69 6.48
N LEU A 123 -10.18 -7.92 5.94
CA LEU A 123 -9.85 -6.58 6.45
C LEU A 123 -11.04 -5.62 6.36
N ARG A 124 -11.72 -5.58 5.21
CA ARG A 124 -12.89 -4.71 4.98
C ARG A 124 -13.96 -4.98 6.04
N ALA A 125 -14.35 -6.24 6.22
CA ALA A 125 -15.37 -6.63 7.20
C ALA A 125 -15.00 -6.20 8.63
N LYS A 126 -13.74 -6.40 9.05
CA LYS A 126 -13.26 -5.98 10.38
C LYS A 126 -13.23 -4.46 10.53
N TRP A 127 -12.85 -3.73 9.49
CA TRP A 127 -12.80 -2.28 9.51
C TRP A 127 -14.21 -1.69 9.57
N GLU A 128 -15.15 -2.22 8.78
CA GLU A 128 -16.57 -1.86 8.82
C GLU A 128 -17.18 -2.11 10.20
N GLN A 129 -16.90 -3.27 10.80
CA GLN A 129 -17.42 -3.62 12.12
C GLN A 129 -16.88 -2.74 13.26
N SER A 130 -15.57 -2.43 13.25
CA SER A 130 -14.91 -1.74 14.37
C SER A 130 -14.79 -0.22 14.20
N GLY A 131 -14.97 0.29 12.99
CA GLY A 131 -14.65 1.67 12.62
C GLY A 131 -13.16 2.03 12.70
N ARG A 132 -12.29 1.04 12.95
CA ARG A 132 -10.84 1.22 13.16
C ARG A 132 -10.05 0.38 12.18
N ILE A 133 -8.88 0.89 11.78
CA ILE A 133 -7.99 0.17 10.86
C ILE A 133 -7.50 -1.14 11.52
N PRO A 134 -7.75 -2.30 10.91
CA PRO A 134 -7.24 -3.57 11.44
C PRO A 134 -5.72 -3.59 11.37
N HIS A 135 -5.04 -3.88 12.48
CA HIS A 135 -3.58 -3.77 12.60
C HIS A 135 -2.82 -4.76 11.73
N GLU A 136 -3.43 -5.90 11.40
CA GLU A 136 -2.89 -6.92 10.48
C GLU A 136 -2.58 -6.39 9.08
N ILE A 137 -3.17 -5.25 8.66
CA ILE A 137 -2.85 -4.60 7.39
C ILE A 137 -1.35 -4.27 7.27
N ALA A 138 -0.66 -4.07 8.40
CA ALA A 138 0.77 -3.81 8.43
C ALA A 138 1.62 -4.87 7.71
N VAL A 139 1.14 -6.13 7.66
CA VAL A 139 1.81 -7.23 6.95
C VAL A 139 1.90 -6.94 5.45
N VAL A 140 0.79 -6.56 4.85
CA VAL A 140 0.73 -6.27 3.40
C VAL A 140 1.30 -4.89 3.07
N LEU A 141 1.39 -3.98 4.05
CA LEU A 141 2.14 -2.74 3.91
C LEU A 141 3.67 -2.95 4.00
N GLY A 142 4.11 -4.19 4.25
CA GLY A 142 5.51 -4.58 4.23
C GLY A 142 6.28 -4.23 5.49
N TYR A 143 5.59 -4.02 6.62
CA TYR A 143 6.26 -3.72 7.89
C TYR A 143 6.98 -4.97 8.41
N PRO A 144 8.17 -4.83 9.03
CA PRO A 144 8.82 -5.96 9.70
C PRO A 144 7.89 -6.62 10.71
N ILE A 145 7.85 -7.96 10.73
CA ILE A 145 7.02 -8.70 11.70
C ILE A 145 7.33 -8.29 13.14
N LYS A 146 8.61 -8.04 13.47
CA LYS A 146 9.01 -7.54 14.79
C LYS A 146 8.32 -6.24 15.19
N ASP A 147 8.08 -5.34 14.24
CA ASP A 147 7.45 -4.05 14.50
C ASP A 147 5.94 -4.22 14.67
N ILE A 148 5.35 -5.17 13.94
CA ILE A 148 3.93 -5.53 14.08
C ILE A 148 3.68 -6.15 15.45
N VAL A 149 4.45 -7.18 15.85
CA VAL A 149 4.24 -7.85 17.14
C VAL A 149 4.61 -6.96 18.33
N GLY A 150 5.61 -6.09 18.18
CA GLY A 150 5.94 -5.06 19.18
C GLY A 150 4.85 -4.01 19.33
N TYR A 151 4.28 -3.54 18.22
CA TYR A 151 3.14 -2.61 18.24
C TYR A 151 1.91 -3.21 18.92
N LEU A 152 1.64 -4.48 18.64
CA LEU A 152 0.55 -5.25 19.23
C LEU A 152 0.81 -5.71 20.68
N LYS A 153 1.97 -5.36 21.26
CA LYS A 153 2.39 -5.76 22.61
C LYS A 153 2.34 -7.27 22.83
N MET A 154 2.65 -8.04 21.79
CA MET A 154 2.70 -9.50 21.86
C MET A 154 4.04 -10.04 22.35
N THR A 155 5.05 -9.19 22.35
CA THR A 155 6.40 -9.49 22.81
C THR A 155 6.90 -8.31 23.64
N SER A 156 7.87 -8.55 24.51
CA SER A 156 8.53 -7.53 25.33
C SER A 156 9.58 -6.71 24.57
N ILE A 157 9.43 -6.55 23.26
CA ILE A 157 10.39 -5.78 22.45
C ILE A 157 10.14 -4.29 22.68
N GLU A 158 11.18 -3.57 23.07
CA GLU A 158 11.09 -2.13 23.33
C GLU A 158 10.88 -1.31 22.06
N TYR A 159 10.08 -0.26 22.19
CA TYR A 159 9.98 0.80 21.18
C TYR A 159 11.32 1.55 21.09
N ARG A 160 11.81 1.77 19.86
CA ARG A 160 13.10 2.42 19.62
C ARG A 160 13.03 3.67 18.74
N GLY A 161 11.92 3.91 18.04
CA GLY A 161 11.75 5.12 17.23
C GLY A 161 10.60 5.02 16.23
N THR A 162 10.36 6.11 15.52
CA THR A 162 9.33 6.19 14.46
C THR A 162 9.93 6.77 13.20
N CYS A 163 9.77 6.07 12.07
CA CYS A 163 10.17 6.58 10.75
C CYS A 163 9.19 6.07 9.68
N GLY A 164 7.99 6.65 9.67
CA GLY A 164 6.83 6.21 8.88
C GLY A 164 5.94 5.21 9.60
N TRP A 165 6.53 4.30 10.39
CA TRP A 165 5.84 3.44 11.36
C TRP A 165 6.65 3.33 12.65
N LYS A 166 6.05 2.80 13.72
CA LYS A 166 6.73 2.57 15.00
C LYS A 166 7.67 1.37 14.88
N MET A 167 8.93 1.54 15.26
CA MET A 167 9.98 0.54 15.16
C MET A 167 10.34 0.00 16.54
N TYR A 168 10.50 -1.32 16.62
CA TYR A 168 10.72 -2.06 17.86
C TYR A 168 12.01 -2.88 17.77
N GLY A 169 12.82 -2.90 18.84
CA GLY A 169 14.07 -3.67 18.89
C GLY A 169 15.11 -3.15 17.90
N ASN A 170 15.81 -4.04 17.18
CA ASN A 170 16.87 -3.63 16.25
C ASN A 170 16.34 -2.72 15.13
N LEU A 171 16.72 -1.44 15.16
CA LEU A 171 16.31 -0.42 14.19
C LEU A 171 16.81 -0.69 12.77
N GLU A 172 17.97 -1.33 12.59
CA GLU A 172 18.61 -1.45 11.28
C GLU A 172 17.74 -2.28 10.31
N GLN A 173 17.03 -3.29 10.80
CA GLN A 173 16.10 -4.06 9.98
C GLN A 173 14.97 -3.19 9.41
N SER A 174 14.40 -2.32 10.23
CA SER A 174 13.32 -1.41 9.82
C SER A 174 13.84 -0.29 8.92
N MET A 175 15.02 0.26 9.23
CA MET A 175 15.69 1.28 8.44
C MET A 175 16.07 0.77 7.05
N ARG A 176 16.52 -0.48 6.92
CA ARG A 176 16.79 -1.08 5.61
C ARG A 176 15.54 -1.13 4.73
N ILE A 177 14.38 -1.48 5.29
CA ILE A 177 13.10 -1.47 4.55
C ILE A 177 12.72 -0.03 4.18
N LYS A 178 12.84 0.91 5.12
CA LYS A 178 12.54 2.33 4.89
C LYS A 178 13.38 2.91 3.75
N ARG A 179 14.71 2.68 3.75
CA ARG A 179 15.63 3.12 2.69
C ARG A 179 15.24 2.55 1.32
N LYS A 180 14.80 1.28 1.25
CA LYS A 180 14.27 0.70 -0.01
C LYS A 180 13.05 1.46 -0.53
N TYR A 181 12.13 1.83 0.35
CA TYR A 181 10.91 2.57 -0.04
C TYR A 181 11.20 4.01 -0.42
N ASP A 182 12.16 4.65 0.25
CA ASP A 182 12.61 6.00 -0.11
C ASP A 182 13.29 6.01 -1.48
N ARG A 183 14.16 5.02 -1.73
CA ARG A 183 14.80 4.87 -3.03
C ARG A 183 13.80 4.67 -4.16
N ALA A 184 12.72 3.93 -3.91
CA ALA A 184 11.64 3.77 -4.89
C ALA A 184 10.94 5.10 -5.21
N LYS A 185 10.73 5.96 -4.21
CA LYS A 185 10.20 7.31 -4.43
C LYS A 185 11.16 8.18 -5.23
N GLU A 186 12.46 8.12 -4.96
CA GLU A 186 13.47 8.84 -5.74
C GLU A 186 13.48 8.41 -7.21
N ILE A 187 13.41 7.10 -7.47
CA ILE A 187 13.32 6.55 -8.84
C ILE A 187 12.08 7.10 -9.55
N ALA A 188 10.92 7.08 -8.87
CA ALA A 188 9.67 7.59 -9.43
C ALA A 188 9.72 9.10 -9.71
N LEU A 189 10.34 9.89 -8.83
CA LEU A 189 10.51 11.33 -9.03
C LEU A 189 11.39 11.62 -10.25
N LYS A 190 12.55 10.96 -10.36
CA LYS A 190 13.44 11.09 -11.52
C LYS A 190 12.73 10.69 -12.80
N PHE A 191 12.00 9.58 -12.77
CA PHE A 191 11.19 9.14 -13.91
C PHE A 191 10.18 10.19 -14.36
N LEU A 192 9.58 10.96 -13.46
CA LEU A 192 8.66 12.04 -13.84
C LEU A 192 9.37 13.31 -14.34
N GLN A 193 10.63 13.53 -13.97
CA GLN A 193 11.42 14.72 -14.32
C GLN A 193 12.13 14.61 -15.67
N GLU A 194 12.57 13.41 -16.05
CA GLU A 194 13.27 13.14 -17.31
C GLU A 194 12.32 13.27 -18.51
N SER A 195 11.97 14.49 -18.95
CA SER A 195 11.17 14.72 -20.16
C SER A 195 11.97 15.49 -21.19
#